data_AF-A0A9J5ZSU7-F1
#
_entry.id   AF-A0A9J5ZSU7-F1
#
_cell.length_a   1.000
_cell.length_b   1.000
_cell.length_c   1.000
_cell.angle_alpha   90.00
_cell.angle_beta   90.00
_cell.angle_gamma   90.00
#
_symmetry.space_group_name_H-M   'P 1'
#
loop_
_entity.id
_entity.type
_entity.pdbx_description
1 polymer ?
#
loop_
_entity_poly.entity_id
_entity_poly.type
_entity_poly.pdbx_seq_one_letter_code
_entity_poly.pdbx_strand_id
1 'polypeptide(L)'
;MPKTQKDSLFIPPQLNTYKESLGQNKKTYNHITRAYIENINKIQTFLNQNPRSKDTKKHHEDYVTQNLQGYNKLIAQPGTSTNLVGNCYNYGLLSTVYTQTGDEISIIPELHKAFMHYKRITKGTLFYIKFYSAPTEILYDEIKPIIQVIKIGLTREMIIPEKIEQQDEIQRIEIPEFYARKRIIGIATILNELTTNYLNGNSLWSYYAREQTMIYSNSREIRGANMEEIRQWILSLLKPEQQPTTRAIRKNFISPKIMTNYCKTIGHIYPDHQCSKCYGEDNVIPAVQLE
;
A
#
# COMPACT_ATOMS: atom_id res chain seq x y z
N MET A 1 -76.71 -40.46 0.74
CA MET A 1 -75.33 -41.03 0.80
C MET A 1 -75.00 -41.59 -0.57
N PRO A 2 -73.77 -41.56 -1.13
CA PRO A 2 -72.43 -41.31 -0.53
C PRO A 2 -71.66 -40.14 -1.23
N LYS A 3 -70.75 -39.41 -0.56
CA LYS A 3 -69.28 -39.55 -0.40
C LYS A 3 -68.52 -38.38 -1.06
N THR A 4 -68.09 -37.46 -0.19
CA THR A 4 -66.88 -36.61 -0.25
C THR A 4 -65.87 -36.89 -1.36
N GLN A 5 -65.72 -35.95 -2.30
CA GLN A 5 -64.43 -35.69 -2.95
C GLN A 5 -63.64 -34.75 -2.04
N LYS A 6 -62.55 -35.26 -1.46
CA LYS A 6 -61.45 -34.42 -0.96
C LYS A 6 -60.53 -34.20 -2.15
N ASP A 7 -60.44 -32.95 -2.61
CA ASP A 7 -59.37 -32.53 -3.50
C ASP A 7 -58.02 -32.86 -2.84
N SER A 8 -57.24 -33.72 -3.47
CA SER A 8 -55.85 -33.92 -3.11
C SER A 8 -55.08 -32.67 -3.52
N LEU A 9 -54.81 -31.79 -2.55
CA LEU A 9 -53.80 -30.73 -2.66
C LEU A 9 -52.44 -31.37 -2.97
N PHE A 10 -52.12 -31.49 -4.26
CA PHE A 10 -50.79 -31.83 -4.70
C PHE A 10 -49.90 -30.59 -4.54
N ILE A 11 -49.16 -30.54 -3.43
CA ILE A 11 -48.11 -29.55 -3.21
C ILE A 11 -46.84 -30.15 -3.82
N PRO A 12 -46.30 -29.61 -4.92
CA PRO A 12 -45.02 -30.09 -5.44
C PRO A 12 -43.95 -29.89 -4.37
N PRO A 13 -43.02 -30.85 -4.18
CA PRO A 13 -41.97 -30.70 -3.19
C PRO A 13 -41.17 -29.43 -3.51
N GLN A 14 -41.05 -28.53 -2.54
CA GLN A 14 -40.16 -27.38 -2.64
C GLN A 14 -38.75 -27.90 -2.94
N LEU A 15 -38.27 -27.64 -4.16
CA LEU A 15 -36.91 -28.01 -4.61
C LEU A 15 -35.82 -27.11 -3.98
N ASN A 16 -36.20 -26.12 -3.18
CA ASN A 16 -35.23 -25.29 -2.47
C ASN A 16 -34.90 -25.98 -1.15
N THR A 17 -33.92 -26.88 -1.19
CA THR A 17 -33.33 -27.41 0.05
C THR A 17 -32.79 -26.25 0.89
N TYR A 18 -32.93 -26.34 2.22
CA TYR A 18 -32.40 -25.38 3.21
C TYR A 18 -30.89 -25.04 3.02
N LYS A 19 -30.19 -25.87 2.23
CA LYS A 19 -28.80 -25.68 1.78
C LYS A 19 -28.63 -24.51 0.80
N GLU A 20 -29.61 -24.24 -0.06
CA GLU A 20 -29.57 -23.12 -1.01
C GLU A 20 -29.81 -21.77 -0.32
N SER A 21 -30.63 -21.73 0.74
CA SER A 21 -30.80 -20.52 1.58
C SER A 21 -29.57 -20.24 2.46
N LEU A 22 -28.78 -21.26 2.80
CA LEU A 22 -27.46 -21.11 3.44
C LEU A 22 -26.37 -20.65 2.45
N GLY A 23 -26.63 -20.75 1.13
CA GLY A 23 -25.70 -20.37 0.06
C GLY A 23 -25.65 -18.88 -0.24
N GLN A 24 -26.60 -18.08 0.25
CA GLN A 24 -26.47 -16.63 0.27
C GLN A 24 -25.64 -16.20 1.48
N ASN A 25 -24.35 -16.56 1.46
CA ASN A 25 -23.37 -15.98 2.37
C ASN A 25 -23.41 -14.45 2.20
N LYS A 26 -24.06 -13.74 3.12
CA LYS A 26 -23.73 -12.33 3.39
C LYS A 26 -22.24 -12.34 3.73
N LYS A 27 -21.39 -12.07 2.73
CA LYS A 27 -19.94 -11.99 2.89
C LYS A 27 -19.69 -10.93 3.95
N THR A 28 -19.35 -11.38 5.15
CA THR A 28 -19.14 -10.53 6.32
C THR A 28 -17.67 -10.60 6.65
N TYR A 29 -17.05 -9.43 6.87
CA TYR A 29 -15.66 -9.37 7.28
C TYR A 29 -15.44 -10.11 8.60
N ASN A 30 -14.38 -10.90 8.69
CA ASN A 30 -14.00 -11.54 9.95
C ASN A 30 -13.63 -10.47 11.01
N HIS A 31 -13.45 -10.88 12.27
CA HIS A 31 -13.19 -9.94 13.36
C HIS A 31 -11.89 -9.13 13.17
N ILE A 32 -10.82 -9.77 12.66
CA ILE A 32 -9.52 -9.13 12.40
C ILE A 32 -9.69 -8.04 11.34
N THR A 33 -10.35 -8.37 10.23
CA THR A 33 -10.57 -7.43 9.14
C THR A 33 -11.47 -6.28 9.57
N ARG A 34 -12.52 -6.53 10.36
CA ARG A 34 -13.38 -5.45 10.88
C ARG A 34 -12.62 -4.47 11.77
N ALA A 35 -11.76 -4.98 12.65
CA ALA A 35 -10.90 -4.17 13.50
C ALA A 35 -9.89 -3.38 12.68
N TYR A 36 -9.30 -3.99 11.65
CA TYR A 36 -8.38 -3.32 10.74
C TYR A 36 -9.06 -2.17 9.99
N ILE A 37 -10.24 -2.41 9.40
CA ILE A 37 -11.07 -1.40 8.72
C ILE A 37 -11.38 -0.24 9.67
N GLU A 38 -11.70 -0.53 10.93
CA GLU A 38 -12.00 0.49 11.92
C GLU A 38 -10.79 1.37 12.23
N ASN A 39 -9.63 0.76 12.46
CA ASN A 39 -8.43 1.47 12.82
C ASN A 39 -7.90 2.31 11.66
N ILE A 40 -7.87 1.76 10.44
CA ILE A 40 -7.42 2.52 9.27
C ILE A 40 -8.37 3.68 8.96
N ASN A 41 -9.69 3.50 9.12
CA ASN A 41 -10.66 4.59 8.98
C ASN A 41 -10.41 5.68 10.02
N LYS A 42 -10.24 5.35 11.30
CA LYS A 42 -9.93 6.34 12.36
C LYS A 42 -8.67 7.15 12.05
N ILE A 43 -7.57 6.47 11.67
CA ILE A 43 -6.30 7.14 11.37
C ILE A 43 -6.44 8.00 10.10
N GLN A 44 -7.11 7.50 9.08
CA GLN A 44 -7.30 8.24 7.84
C GLN A 44 -8.19 9.48 8.03
N THR A 45 -9.29 9.36 8.77
CA THR A 45 -10.16 10.48 9.14
C THR A 45 -9.37 11.52 9.94
N PHE A 46 -8.53 11.09 10.88
CA PHE A 46 -7.64 11.98 11.61
C PHE A 46 -6.70 12.76 10.66
N LEU A 47 -6.00 12.09 9.74
CA LEU A 47 -5.11 12.78 8.78
C LEU A 47 -5.88 13.69 7.81
N ASN A 48 -7.08 13.29 7.38
CA ASN A 48 -7.91 14.06 6.47
C ASN A 48 -8.45 15.35 7.12
N GLN A 49 -8.85 15.30 8.39
CA GLN A 49 -9.43 16.45 9.08
C GLN A 49 -8.38 17.36 9.74
N ASN A 50 -7.17 16.87 9.95
CA ASN A 50 -6.07 17.58 10.61
C ASN A 50 -4.87 17.68 9.65
N PRO A 51 -4.98 18.47 8.56
CA PRO A 51 -3.94 18.51 7.53
C PRO A 51 -2.63 19.16 8.03
N ARG A 52 -2.71 19.83 9.17
CA ARG A 52 -1.58 20.28 9.97
C ARG A 52 -1.85 19.98 11.44
N SER A 53 -0.78 19.83 12.21
CA SER A 53 -0.87 19.84 13.67
C SER A 53 -1.63 21.06 14.20
N LYS A 54 -2.57 20.81 15.10
CA LYS A 54 -3.44 21.82 15.72
C LYS A 54 -2.70 22.75 16.69
N ASP A 55 -1.62 22.26 17.30
CA ASP A 55 -0.92 22.95 18.38
C ASP A 55 0.36 23.66 17.90
N THR A 56 0.67 23.54 16.61
CA THR A 56 1.94 23.99 16.05
C THR A 56 1.96 25.49 15.77
N LYS A 57 2.71 26.23 16.59
CA LYS A 57 2.99 27.67 16.38
C LYS A 57 4.16 27.92 15.41
N LYS A 58 5.00 26.91 15.16
CA LYS A 58 6.19 27.00 14.28
C LYS A 58 6.05 26.04 13.12
N HIS A 59 6.17 26.52 11.89
CA HIS A 59 5.88 25.74 10.68
C HIS A 59 6.68 24.45 10.45
N HIS A 60 7.70 24.18 11.28
CA HIS A 60 8.66 23.09 11.17
C HIS A 60 8.64 22.11 12.35
N GLU A 61 7.72 22.29 13.29
CA GLU A 61 7.54 21.39 14.42
C GLU A 61 6.27 20.54 14.19
N ASP A 62 6.30 19.29 14.67
CA ASP A 62 5.21 18.32 14.61
C ASP A 62 5.01 17.69 13.22
N TYR A 63 3.90 17.91 12.50
CA TYR A 63 3.66 17.27 11.19
C TYR A 63 2.72 18.06 10.28
N VAL A 64 2.75 17.70 9.00
CA VAL A 64 1.77 18.11 7.98
C VAL A 64 1.29 16.89 7.21
N THR A 65 0.23 17.04 6.43
CA THR A 65 -0.22 16.00 5.51
C THR A 65 -0.03 16.40 4.06
N GLN A 66 0.16 15.39 3.21
CA GLN A 66 0.16 15.53 1.77
C GLN A 66 -1.12 14.94 1.19
N ASN A 67 -1.89 15.73 0.44
CA ASN A 67 -2.97 15.18 -0.38
C ASN A 67 -2.34 14.32 -1.48
N LEU A 68 -2.60 13.02 -1.43
CA LEU A 68 -2.15 12.05 -2.41
C LEU A 68 -3.34 11.33 -3.01
N GLN A 69 -3.80 11.81 -4.17
CA GLN A 69 -4.85 11.17 -4.95
C GLN A 69 -6.16 11.03 -4.15
N GLY A 70 -6.54 12.03 -3.35
CA GLY A 70 -7.82 12.03 -2.62
C GLY A 70 -7.79 11.36 -1.24
N TYR A 71 -6.61 11.30 -0.61
CA TYR A 71 -6.48 11.08 0.83
C TYR A 71 -5.15 11.64 1.34
N ASN A 72 -5.11 11.98 2.62
CA ASN A 72 -3.93 12.55 3.24
C ASN A 72 -2.98 11.46 3.76
N LYS A 73 -1.68 11.61 3.43
CA LYS A 73 -0.58 10.87 4.05
C LYS A 73 0.25 11.78 4.95
N LEU A 74 0.81 11.22 6.02
CA LEU A 74 1.63 11.95 6.99
C LEU A 74 3.00 12.31 6.40
N ILE A 75 3.36 13.59 6.53
CA ILE A 75 4.74 14.07 6.47
C ILE A 75 5.15 14.47 7.88
N ALA A 76 5.95 13.62 8.50
CA ALA A 76 6.49 13.86 9.84
C ALA A 76 7.67 14.83 9.77
N GLN A 77 7.69 15.82 10.66
CA GLN A 77 8.78 16.77 10.84
C GLN A 77 9.56 16.43 12.12
N PRO A 78 10.74 17.02 12.35
CA PRO A 78 11.44 16.84 13.61
C PRO A 78 10.54 17.15 14.82
N GLY A 79 10.48 16.21 15.76
CA GLY A 79 9.61 16.28 16.93
C GLY A 79 8.21 15.67 16.77
N THR A 80 7.83 15.14 15.59
CA THR A 80 6.56 14.38 15.48
C THR A 80 6.53 13.24 16.48
N SER A 81 5.37 13.00 17.09
CA SER A 81 5.14 11.85 17.95
C SER A 81 5.50 10.52 17.27
N THR A 82 6.37 9.73 17.92
CA THR A 82 6.77 8.39 17.48
C THR A 82 5.59 7.44 17.35
N ASN A 83 4.56 7.60 18.19
CA ASN A 83 3.33 6.81 18.13
C ASN A 83 2.52 7.12 16.87
N LEU A 84 2.43 8.40 16.49
CA LEU A 84 1.74 8.79 15.26
C LEU A 84 2.48 8.25 14.03
N VAL A 85 3.82 8.35 14.02
CA VAL A 85 4.67 7.78 12.95
C VAL A 85 4.50 6.27 12.86
N GLY A 86 4.57 5.56 13.99
CA GLY A 86 4.39 4.10 14.04
C GLY A 86 3.01 3.65 13.57
N ASN A 87 1.95 4.35 13.99
CA ASN A 87 0.60 4.07 13.51
C ASN A 87 0.50 4.29 12.00
N CYS A 88 0.98 5.41 11.48
CA CYS A 88 0.94 5.67 10.04
C CYS A 88 1.80 4.67 9.24
N TYR A 89 2.93 4.22 9.78
CA TYR A 89 3.76 3.18 9.18
C TYR A 89 2.99 1.86 9.02
N ASN A 90 2.33 1.42 10.09
CA ASN A 90 1.58 0.15 10.15
C ASN A 90 0.37 0.11 9.20
N TYR A 91 -0.09 1.25 8.70
CA TYR A 91 -1.21 1.36 7.75
C TYR A 91 -0.77 1.88 6.36
N GLY A 92 0.52 2.13 6.12
CA GLY A 92 1.07 2.57 4.83
C GLY A 92 0.75 4.03 4.49
N LEU A 93 0.52 4.84 5.53
CA LEU A 93 0.08 6.23 5.48
C LEU A 93 1.23 7.23 5.70
N LEU A 94 2.48 6.77 5.80
CA LEU A 94 3.65 7.65 5.75
C LEU A 94 3.96 8.05 4.29
N SER A 95 4.25 9.33 4.08
CA SER A 95 4.83 9.85 2.84
C SER A 95 6.32 10.12 3.02
N THR A 96 6.67 10.95 3.99
CA THR A 96 8.06 11.30 4.30
C THR A 96 8.22 11.50 5.80
N VAL A 97 9.34 11.07 6.37
CA VAL A 97 9.76 11.48 7.71
C VAL A 97 11.02 12.31 7.58
N TYR A 98 10.99 13.54 8.09
CA TYR A 98 12.17 14.38 8.26
C TYR A 98 12.66 14.23 9.69
N THR A 99 13.95 13.93 9.84
CA THR A 99 14.56 13.70 11.17
C THR A 99 16.01 14.16 11.18
N GLN A 100 16.49 14.51 12.37
CA GLN A 100 17.89 14.82 12.64
C GLN A 100 18.56 13.72 13.48
N THR A 101 17.82 13.19 14.45
CA THR A 101 18.33 12.25 15.45
C THR A 101 18.00 10.80 15.13
N GLY A 102 16.84 10.56 14.51
CA GLY A 102 16.23 9.23 14.31
C GLY A 102 15.08 8.94 15.28
N ASP A 103 14.77 9.84 16.21
CA ASP A 103 13.84 9.57 17.30
C ASP A 103 12.42 9.26 16.80
N GLU A 104 11.94 9.99 15.78
CA GLU A 104 10.60 9.86 15.20
C GLU A 104 10.30 8.44 14.69
N ILE A 105 11.33 7.73 14.22
CA ILE A 105 11.22 6.37 13.65
C ILE A 105 11.70 5.28 14.61
N SER A 106 12.04 5.61 15.86
CA SER A 106 12.61 4.68 16.84
C SER A 106 11.73 3.45 17.11
N ILE A 107 10.42 3.56 16.95
CA ILE A 107 9.45 2.46 17.10
C ILE A 107 9.48 1.45 15.94
N ILE A 108 10.18 1.75 14.84
CA ILE A 108 10.32 0.88 13.66
C ILE A 108 11.76 0.34 13.62
N PRO A 109 12.05 -0.84 14.21
CA PRO A 109 13.42 -1.25 14.54
C PRO A 109 14.34 -1.38 13.32
N GLU A 110 13.86 -1.99 12.24
CA GLU A 110 14.62 -2.23 11.00
C GLU A 110 15.00 -0.92 10.33
N LEU A 111 14.06 0.03 10.30
CA LEU A 111 14.26 1.36 9.73
C LEU A 111 15.17 2.21 10.61
N HIS A 112 14.96 2.20 11.93
CA HIS A 112 15.82 2.91 12.87
C HIS A 112 17.27 2.41 12.78
N LYS A 113 17.47 1.09 12.70
CA LYS A 113 18.78 0.47 12.52
C LYS A 113 19.44 0.89 11.19
N ALA A 114 18.70 0.85 10.08
CA ALA A 114 19.19 1.28 8.77
C ALA A 114 19.56 2.78 8.77
N PHE A 115 18.71 3.61 9.36
CA PHE A 115 18.95 5.04 9.52
C PHE A 115 20.20 5.32 10.35
N MET A 116 20.38 4.66 11.49
CA MET A 116 21.55 4.86 12.35
C MET A 116 22.85 4.44 11.64
N HIS A 117 22.80 3.44 10.76
CA HIS A 117 23.94 3.10 9.90
C HIS A 117 24.22 4.22 8.90
N TYR A 118 23.21 4.68 8.15
CA TYR A 118 23.34 5.75 7.17
C TYR A 118 23.84 7.07 7.80
N LYS A 119 23.31 7.43 8.97
CA LYS A 119 23.72 8.62 9.72
C LYS A 119 25.21 8.58 10.08
N ARG A 120 25.75 7.44 10.48
CA ARG A 120 27.18 7.30 10.86
C ARG A 120 28.14 7.53 9.69
N ILE A 121 27.72 7.23 8.47
CA ILE A 121 28.55 7.34 7.26
C ILE A 121 28.32 8.64 6.50
N THR A 122 27.47 9.54 7.00
CA THR A 122 27.16 10.82 6.36
C THR A 122 27.41 11.98 7.31
N LYS A 123 27.69 13.17 6.74
CA LYS A 123 27.93 14.41 7.50
C LYS A 123 26.72 15.36 7.52
N GLY A 124 25.58 14.91 6.99
CA GLY A 124 24.38 15.74 6.93
C GLY A 124 23.68 15.83 8.28
N THR A 125 22.92 16.90 8.47
CA THR A 125 22.21 17.18 9.73
C THR A 125 20.71 16.94 9.61
N LEU A 126 20.14 17.08 8.41
CA LEU A 126 18.74 16.82 8.14
C LEU A 126 18.59 15.68 7.13
N PHE A 127 17.83 14.67 7.54
CA PHE A 127 17.56 13.47 6.77
C PHE A 127 16.12 13.48 6.31
N TYR A 128 15.89 12.95 5.11
CA TYR A 128 14.55 12.58 4.66
C TYR A 128 14.48 11.07 4.52
N ILE A 129 13.35 10.51 4.94
CA ILE A 129 13.04 9.10 4.78
C ILE A 129 11.73 9.04 4.01
N LYS A 130 11.82 8.73 2.71
CA LYS A 130 10.68 8.70 1.80
C LYS A 130 10.08 7.30 1.76
N PHE A 131 8.76 7.23 1.88
CA PHE A 131 8.00 5.98 1.87
C PHE A 131 7.20 5.85 0.57
N TYR A 132 7.59 4.91 -0.27
CA TYR A 132 6.81 4.45 -1.41
C TYR A 132 6.00 3.24 -0.94
N SER A 133 4.71 3.43 -0.68
CA SER A 133 3.88 2.41 -0.03
C SER A 133 2.64 2.06 -0.85
N ALA A 134 2.43 0.77 -1.03
CA ALA A 134 1.18 0.18 -1.48
C ALA A 134 0.37 -0.33 -0.27
N PRO A 135 -0.74 0.34 0.09
CA PRO A 135 -1.52 -0.03 1.27
C PRO A 135 -2.07 -1.46 1.18
N THR A 136 -2.50 -2.00 2.32
CA THR A 136 -3.05 -3.36 2.41
C THR A 136 -4.21 -3.60 1.45
N GLU A 137 -4.32 -4.83 0.95
CA GLU A 137 -5.55 -5.31 0.34
C GLU A 137 -6.44 -5.92 1.42
N ILE A 138 -7.66 -5.41 1.56
CA ILE A 138 -8.59 -5.81 2.61
C ILE A 138 -9.63 -6.76 2.00
N LEU A 139 -9.53 -8.06 2.30
CA LEU A 139 -10.46 -9.09 1.85
C LEU A 139 -11.33 -9.59 3.02
N TYR A 140 -12.39 -10.35 2.73
CA TYR A 140 -13.33 -10.80 3.75
C TYR A 140 -12.70 -11.68 4.84
N ASP A 141 -11.78 -12.53 4.42
CA ASP A 141 -11.12 -13.60 5.19
C ASP A 141 -9.62 -13.35 5.40
N GLU A 142 -9.00 -12.49 4.60
CA GLU A 142 -7.56 -12.23 4.62
C GLU A 142 -7.27 -10.71 4.54
N ILE A 143 -6.14 -10.27 5.10
CA ILE A 143 -5.55 -8.97 4.81
C ILE A 143 -4.21 -9.22 4.12
N LYS A 144 -4.06 -8.77 2.88
CA LYS A 144 -2.75 -8.78 2.24
C LYS A 144 -1.96 -7.59 2.75
N PRO A 145 -0.74 -7.79 3.28
CA PRO A 145 -0.02 -6.75 3.99
C PRO A 145 0.49 -5.65 3.03
N ILE A 146 0.99 -4.58 3.62
CA ILE A 146 1.52 -3.42 2.92
C ILE A 146 2.80 -3.83 2.20
N ILE A 147 3.01 -3.32 0.99
CA ILE A 147 4.32 -3.38 0.32
C ILE A 147 4.95 -2.00 0.41
N GLN A 148 6.18 -1.91 0.88
CA GLN A 148 6.85 -0.64 1.07
C GLN A 148 8.29 -0.67 0.55
N VAL A 149 8.68 0.41 -0.09
CA VAL A 149 10.06 0.72 -0.44
C VAL A 149 10.40 2.05 0.23
N ILE A 150 11.45 2.05 1.05
CA ILE A 150 11.80 3.15 1.93
C ILE A 150 13.19 3.66 1.55
N LYS A 151 13.27 4.93 1.18
CA LYS A 151 14.49 5.58 0.74
C LYS A 151 14.98 6.55 1.78
N ILE A 152 16.20 6.34 2.27
CA ILE A 152 16.89 7.24 3.19
C ILE A 152 17.81 8.16 2.39
N GLY A 153 17.77 9.45 2.68
CA GLY A 153 18.63 10.43 2.04
C GLY A 153 18.87 11.67 2.89
N LEU A 154 19.68 12.58 2.35
CA LEU A 154 19.96 13.88 2.95
C LEU A 154 19.21 14.97 2.21
N THR A 155 18.72 15.95 2.96
CA THR A 155 18.19 17.19 2.39
C THR A 155 18.71 18.38 3.17
N ARG A 156 18.73 19.57 2.55
CA ARG A 156 19.03 20.82 3.25
C ARG A 156 17.79 21.40 3.91
N GLU A 157 16.64 21.20 3.28
CA GLU A 157 15.36 21.76 3.70
C GLU A 157 14.25 20.73 3.58
N MET A 158 13.20 20.89 4.39
CA MET A 158 12.01 20.06 4.29
C MET A 158 11.19 20.47 3.06
N ILE A 159 10.80 19.51 2.24
CA ILE A 159 9.95 19.75 1.09
C ILE A 159 8.51 19.61 1.57
N ILE A 160 7.85 20.75 1.72
CA ILE A 160 6.46 20.84 2.15
C ILE A 160 5.56 20.90 0.90
N PRO A 161 4.52 20.05 0.79
CA PRO A 161 3.60 20.10 -0.33
C PRO A 161 2.86 21.45 -0.40
N GLU A 162 2.57 21.90 -1.63
CA GLU A 162 1.79 23.12 -1.84
C GLU A 162 0.32 22.97 -1.42
N LYS A 163 -0.25 21.77 -1.54
CA LYS A 163 -1.64 21.46 -1.17
C LYS A 163 -1.68 20.74 0.18
N ILE A 164 -1.99 21.50 1.22
CA ILE A 164 -2.23 21.02 2.59
C ILE A 164 -3.66 21.42 2.95
N GLU A 165 -4.59 20.51 2.70
CA GLU A 165 -6.02 20.79 2.80
C GLU A 165 -6.74 19.68 3.53
N GLN A 166 -7.87 20.05 4.14
CA GLN A 166 -8.79 19.06 4.68
C GLN A 166 -9.36 18.23 3.53
N GLN A 167 -9.65 16.97 3.82
CA GLN A 167 -10.28 16.04 2.89
C GLN A 167 -11.53 15.46 3.54
N ASP A 168 -12.49 15.08 2.70
CA ASP A 168 -13.69 14.41 3.18
C ASP A 168 -13.35 13.08 3.85
N GLU A 169 -14.21 12.71 4.79
CA GLU A 169 -14.12 11.39 5.41
C GLU A 169 -14.46 10.31 4.39
N ILE A 170 -13.61 9.28 4.32
CA ILE A 170 -13.90 8.09 3.53
C ILE A 170 -14.83 7.21 4.37
N GLN A 171 -16.03 6.95 3.85
CA GLN A 171 -17.01 6.14 4.57
C GLN A 171 -16.46 4.74 4.86
N ARG A 172 -16.72 4.22 6.06
CA ARG A 172 -16.22 2.91 6.52
C ARG A 172 -16.51 1.77 5.54
N ILE A 173 -17.67 1.79 4.88
CA ILE A 173 -18.08 0.77 3.91
C ILE A 173 -17.23 0.79 2.62
N GLU A 174 -16.65 1.94 2.28
CA GLU A 174 -15.85 2.14 1.07
C GLU A 174 -14.37 1.82 1.27
N ILE A 175 -13.89 1.79 2.52
CA ILE A 175 -12.49 1.57 2.90
C ILE A 175 -11.83 0.41 2.13
N PRO A 176 -12.42 -0.80 2.04
CA PRO A 176 -11.78 -1.91 1.35
C PRO A 176 -11.56 -1.64 -0.15
N GLU A 177 -12.57 -1.12 -0.83
CA GLU A 177 -12.51 -0.82 -2.26
C GLU A 177 -11.61 0.40 -2.54
N PHE A 178 -11.65 1.40 -1.67
CA PHE A 178 -10.78 2.57 -1.73
C PHE A 178 -9.30 2.15 -1.67
N TYR A 179 -8.91 1.38 -0.64
CA TYR A 179 -7.51 0.96 -0.50
C TYR A 179 -7.08 -0.10 -1.52
N ALA A 180 -8.00 -0.90 -2.05
CA ALA A 180 -7.71 -1.76 -3.20
C ALA A 180 -7.25 -0.95 -4.44
N ARG A 181 -7.94 0.15 -4.76
CA ARG A 181 -7.50 1.07 -5.84
C ARG A 181 -6.17 1.75 -5.50
N LYS A 182 -6.00 2.20 -4.26
CA LYS A 182 -4.73 2.82 -3.82
C LYS A 182 -3.56 1.86 -3.81
N ARG A 183 -3.81 0.57 -3.56
CA ARG A 183 -2.79 -0.48 -3.61
C ARG A 183 -2.20 -0.58 -5.01
N ILE A 184 -3.02 -0.66 -6.06
CA ILE A 184 -2.55 -0.71 -7.46
C ILE A 184 -1.63 0.47 -7.77
N ILE A 185 -2.07 1.68 -7.42
CA ILE A 185 -1.31 2.90 -7.69
C ILE A 185 -0.01 2.90 -6.88
N GLY A 186 -0.05 2.47 -5.61
CA GLY A 186 1.14 2.36 -4.78
C GLY A 186 2.16 1.37 -5.34
N ILE A 187 1.71 0.22 -5.87
CA ILE A 187 2.59 -0.78 -6.49
C ILE A 187 3.21 -0.23 -7.77
N ALA A 188 2.41 0.43 -8.63
CA ALA A 188 2.93 1.10 -9.81
C ALA A 188 3.98 2.17 -9.45
N THR A 189 3.72 2.95 -8.38
CA THR A 189 4.66 3.97 -7.88
C THR A 189 5.97 3.35 -7.39
N ILE A 190 5.90 2.25 -6.63
CA ILE A 190 7.07 1.52 -6.15
C ILE A 190 7.87 0.97 -7.33
N LEU A 191 7.20 0.33 -8.28
CA LEU A 191 7.81 -0.25 -9.46
C LEU A 191 8.53 0.83 -10.29
N ASN A 192 7.92 2.00 -10.44
CA ASN A 192 8.52 3.13 -11.12
C ASN A 192 9.78 3.63 -10.40
N GLU A 193 9.75 3.87 -9.08
CA GLU A 193 10.96 4.29 -8.35
C GLU A 193 12.10 3.28 -8.51
N LEU A 194 11.83 1.98 -8.30
CA LEU A 194 12.87 0.96 -8.41
C LEU A 194 13.41 0.84 -9.84
N THR A 195 12.53 0.80 -10.84
CA THR A 195 12.92 0.63 -12.24
C THR A 195 13.68 1.84 -12.75
N THR A 196 13.26 3.07 -12.41
CA THR A 196 14.00 4.29 -12.77
C THR A 196 15.40 4.28 -12.18
N ASN A 197 15.57 3.90 -10.90
CA ASN A 197 16.93 3.80 -10.32
C ASN A 197 17.77 2.72 -11.01
N TYR A 198 17.18 1.56 -11.29
CA TYR A 198 17.87 0.44 -11.92
C TYR A 198 18.33 0.77 -13.35
N LEU A 199 17.43 1.31 -14.19
CA LEU A 199 17.72 1.64 -15.59
C LEU A 199 18.69 2.81 -15.73
N ASN A 200 18.64 3.80 -14.83
CA ASN A 200 19.57 4.92 -14.83
C ASN A 200 20.96 4.54 -14.29
N GLY A 201 21.16 3.29 -13.85
CA GLY A 201 22.41 2.85 -13.24
C GLY A 201 22.73 3.57 -11.92
N ASN A 202 21.70 4.09 -11.23
CA ASN A 202 21.89 4.72 -9.93
C ASN A 202 22.34 3.64 -8.94
N SER A 203 23.55 3.79 -8.40
CA SER A 203 23.99 2.85 -7.38
C SER A 203 23.20 3.02 -6.10
N LEU A 204 22.73 1.91 -5.53
CA LEU A 204 21.95 1.88 -4.30
C LEU A 204 22.64 0.98 -3.25
N TRP A 205 22.46 1.35 -1.98
CA TRP A 205 22.80 0.54 -0.82
C TRP A 205 21.52 0.01 -0.18
N SER A 206 21.30 -1.30 -0.25
CA SER A 206 20.20 -1.96 0.44
C SER A 206 20.58 -2.33 1.88
N TYR A 207 19.77 -1.90 2.85
CA TYR A 207 19.93 -2.20 4.27
C TYR A 207 19.04 -3.35 4.73
N TYR A 208 17.89 -3.50 4.07
CA TYR A 208 16.85 -4.45 4.44
C TYR A 208 15.96 -4.74 3.22
N ALA A 209 15.58 -6.00 3.02
CA ALA A 209 14.76 -6.43 1.89
C ALA A 209 14.00 -7.72 2.22
N ARG A 210 13.06 -7.64 3.16
CA ARG A 210 12.27 -8.79 3.64
C ARG A 210 10.85 -8.37 3.98
N GLU A 211 9.93 -9.33 4.06
CA GLU A 211 8.58 -9.11 4.59
C GLU A 211 7.78 -8.00 3.90
N GLN A 212 7.94 -7.87 2.58
CA GLN A 212 7.32 -6.84 1.74
C GLN A 212 7.83 -5.42 2.04
N THR A 213 9.00 -5.30 2.67
CA THR A 213 9.67 -4.02 2.90
C THR A 213 11.11 -4.03 2.36
N MET A 214 11.45 -2.99 1.60
CA MET A 214 12.83 -2.67 1.22
C MET A 214 13.25 -1.35 1.84
N ILE A 215 14.47 -1.27 2.35
CA ILE A 215 15.06 -0.04 2.88
C ILE A 215 16.40 0.17 2.19
N TYR A 216 16.56 1.30 1.52
CA TYR A 216 17.79 1.61 0.80
C TYR A 216 18.16 3.09 0.89
N SER A 217 19.40 3.40 0.50
CA SER A 217 19.84 4.76 0.19
C SER A 217 20.57 4.78 -1.14
N ASN A 218 20.74 5.96 -1.73
CA ASN A 218 21.68 6.10 -2.84
C ASN A 218 23.12 5.85 -2.35
N SER A 219 23.95 5.31 -3.23
CA SER A 219 25.37 5.00 -3.01
C SER A 219 26.20 5.65 -4.11
N ARG A 220 27.48 5.91 -3.81
CA ARG A 220 28.46 6.35 -4.81
C ARG A 220 29.10 5.18 -5.55
N GLU A 221 29.15 4.02 -4.91
CA GLU A 221 29.81 2.82 -5.44
C GLU A 221 28.78 1.80 -5.86
N ILE A 222 28.89 1.28 -7.08
CA ILE A 222 28.05 0.19 -7.58
C ILE A 222 28.38 -1.09 -6.82
N ARG A 223 27.35 -1.71 -6.24
CA ARG A 223 27.46 -2.98 -5.52
C ARG A 223 26.55 -3.99 -6.20
N GLY A 224 27.14 -4.93 -6.93
CA GLY A 224 26.40 -5.91 -7.74
C GLY A 224 25.32 -6.65 -6.95
N ALA A 225 25.61 -7.05 -5.71
CA ALA A 225 24.64 -7.72 -4.84
C ALA A 225 23.40 -6.85 -4.52
N ASN A 226 23.58 -5.55 -4.29
CA ASN A 226 22.46 -4.64 -4.02
C ASN A 226 21.61 -4.41 -5.27
N MET A 227 22.27 -4.23 -6.42
CA MET A 227 21.59 -4.05 -7.70
C MET A 227 20.80 -5.31 -8.09
N GLU A 228 21.35 -6.50 -7.81
CA GLU A 228 20.64 -7.76 -8.00
C GLU A 228 19.43 -7.87 -7.07
N GLU A 229 19.53 -7.46 -5.81
CA GLU A 229 18.39 -7.45 -4.88
C GLU A 229 17.26 -6.53 -5.38
N ILE A 230 17.59 -5.35 -5.90
CA ILE A 230 16.62 -4.43 -6.53
C ILE A 230 15.99 -5.06 -7.77
N ARG A 231 16.81 -5.71 -8.62
CA ARG A 231 16.31 -6.42 -9.80
C ARG A 231 15.31 -7.51 -9.41
N GLN A 232 15.59 -8.27 -8.36
CA GLN A 232 14.67 -9.30 -7.86
C GLN A 232 13.38 -8.70 -7.29
N TRP A 233 13.44 -7.54 -6.64
CA TRP A 233 12.25 -6.78 -6.23
C TRP A 233 11.41 -6.36 -7.42
N ILE A 234 12.02 -5.76 -8.44
CA ILE A 234 11.34 -5.36 -9.69
C ILE A 234 10.67 -6.56 -10.33
N LEU A 235 11.39 -7.69 -10.50
CA LEU A 235 10.83 -8.90 -11.09
C LEU A 235 9.68 -9.48 -10.28
N SER A 236 9.75 -9.45 -8.95
CA SER A 236 8.67 -9.93 -8.08
C SER A 236 7.39 -9.11 -8.27
N LEU A 237 7.51 -7.80 -8.52
CA LEU A 237 6.39 -6.93 -8.82
C LEU A 237 5.86 -7.17 -10.24
N LEU A 238 6.74 -7.28 -11.24
CA LEU A 238 6.38 -7.54 -12.62
C LEU A 238 5.75 -8.92 -12.84
N LYS A 239 6.07 -9.91 -12.00
CA LYS A 239 5.61 -11.28 -12.15
C LYS A 239 4.93 -11.76 -10.87
N PRO A 240 3.77 -11.18 -10.51
CA PRO A 240 3.16 -11.34 -9.17
C PRO A 240 2.74 -12.78 -8.82
N GLU A 241 2.57 -13.62 -9.83
CA GLU A 241 2.16 -15.03 -9.69
C GLU A 241 3.35 -16.00 -9.73
N GLN A 242 4.51 -15.54 -10.23
CA GLN A 242 5.71 -16.36 -10.24
C GLN A 242 6.27 -16.47 -8.82
N GLN A 243 6.74 -17.65 -8.45
CA GLN A 243 7.43 -17.83 -7.17
C GLN A 243 8.72 -16.99 -7.19
N PRO A 244 8.85 -15.99 -6.31
CA PRO A 244 10.05 -15.16 -6.29
C PRO A 244 11.22 -15.96 -5.74
N THR A 245 12.41 -15.68 -6.29
CA THR A 245 13.69 -16.28 -5.87
C THR A 245 14.11 -15.79 -4.48
N THR A 246 13.73 -14.57 -4.12
CA THR A 246 13.93 -13.98 -2.80
C THR A 246 12.66 -14.09 -1.97
N ARG A 247 12.79 -14.12 -0.64
CA ARG A 247 11.64 -14.07 0.29
C ARG A 247 11.12 -12.64 0.51
N ALA A 248 11.57 -11.67 -0.29
CA ALA A 248 11.33 -10.27 -0.01
C ALA A 248 9.88 -9.85 -0.27
N ILE A 249 9.31 -10.26 -1.40
CA ILE A 249 7.89 -10.12 -1.70
C ILE A 249 7.29 -11.53 -1.76
N ARG A 250 6.18 -11.77 -1.07
CA ARG A 250 5.50 -13.08 -1.11
C ARG A 250 4.66 -13.16 -2.38
N LYS A 251 4.58 -14.35 -3.01
CA LYS A 251 3.60 -14.60 -4.08
C LYS A 251 2.18 -14.27 -3.61
N ASN A 252 1.29 -13.99 -4.56
CA ASN A 252 -0.12 -13.68 -4.29
C ASN A 252 -0.31 -12.46 -3.38
N PHE A 253 0.58 -11.47 -3.48
CA PHE A 253 0.45 -10.19 -2.79
C PHE A 253 -0.67 -9.31 -3.35
N ILE A 254 -1.21 -9.66 -4.52
CA ILE A 254 -2.41 -9.08 -5.12
C ILE A 254 -3.44 -10.21 -5.27
N SER A 255 -4.71 -9.94 -4.96
CA SER A 255 -5.79 -10.89 -5.22
C SER A 255 -6.20 -10.92 -6.70
N PRO A 256 -6.86 -12.01 -7.16
CA PRO A 256 -7.43 -12.07 -8.49
C PRO A 256 -8.42 -10.94 -8.81
N LYS A 257 -9.10 -10.39 -7.78
CA LYS A 257 -10.11 -9.32 -7.94
C LYS A 257 -9.50 -8.06 -8.54
N ILE A 258 -8.30 -7.67 -8.11
CA ILE A 258 -7.66 -6.42 -8.52
C ILE A 258 -6.54 -6.64 -9.55
N MET A 259 -6.22 -7.89 -9.88
CA MET A 259 -5.17 -8.26 -10.83
C MET A 259 -5.42 -7.68 -12.24
N THR A 260 -6.65 -7.71 -12.74
CA THR A 260 -6.97 -7.13 -14.06
C THR A 260 -6.65 -5.65 -14.12
N ASN A 261 -7.05 -4.88 -13.09
CA ASN A 261 -6.75 -3.46 -13.01
C ASN A 261 -5.24 -3.22 -12.85
N TYR A 262 -4.54 -4.07 -12.10
CA TYR A 262 -3.09 -4.04 -12.01
C TYR A 262 -2.41 -4.23 -13.37
N CYS A 263 -2.75 -5.28 -14.13
CA CYS A 263 -2.21 -5.51 -15.48
C CYS A 263 -2.53 -4.33 -16.41
N LYS A 264 -3.74 -3.76 -16.37
CA LYS A 264 -4.08 -2.56 -17.14
C LYS A 264 -3.20 -1.35 -16.79
N THR A 265 -2.90 -1.14 -15.51
CA THR A 265 -2.09 0.00 -15.06
C THR A 265 -0.61 -0.14 -15.43
N ILE A 266 -0.02 -1.34 -15.32
CA ILE A 266 1.44 -1.48 -15.48
C ILE A 266 1.87 -2.24 -16.75
N GLY A 267 1.01 -3.07 -17.33
CA GLY A 267 1.37 -3.98 -18.41
C GLY A 267 1.78 -3.28 -19.71
N HIS A 268 1.18 -2.12 -20.01
CA HIS A 268 1.57 -1.31 -21.17
C HIS A 268 2.89 -0.53 -20.94
N ILE A 269 3.28 -0.32 -19.69
CA ILE A 269 4.50 0.41 -19.32
C ILE A 269 5.71 -0.54 -19.26
N TYR A 270 5.49 -1.77 -18.78
CA TYR A 270 6.55 -2.74 -18.56
C TYR A 270 6.28 -4.03 -19.37
N PRO A 271 6.91 -4.18 -20.55
CA PRO A 271 6.70 -5.35 -21.42
C PRO A 271 7.04 -6.70 -20.76
N ASP A 272 7.92 -6.69 -19.77
CA ASP A 272 8.30 -7.87 -18.98
C ASP A 272 7.25 -8.28 -17.93
N HIS A 273 6.16 -7.50 -17.78
CA HIS A 273 5.06 -7.83 -16.90
C HIS A 273 4.35 -9.11 -17.37
N GLN A 274 4.19 -10.06 -16.46
CA GLN A 274 3.56 -11.35 -16.75
C GLN A 274 2.59 -11.73 -15.64
N CYS A 275 1.33 -11.96 -16.00
CA CYS A 275 0.33 -12.58 -15.13
C CYS A 275 -0.75 -13.30 -15.96
N SER A 276 -1.57 -14.09 -15.29
CA SER A 276 -2.71 -14.83 -15.85
C SER A 276 -3.72 -13.95 -16.59
N LYS A 277 -3.78 -12.65 -16.27
CA LYS A 277 -4.70 -11.69 -16.90
C LYS A 277 -4.16 -11.02 -18.15
N CYS A 278 -2.84 -10.94 -18.34
CA CYS A 278 -2.30 -10.29 -19.52
C CYS A 278 -2.35 -11.19 -20.78
N TYR A 279 -2.48 -12.51 -20.58
CA TYR A 279 -2.60 -13.52 -21.65
C TYR A 279 -3.99 -14.18 -21.74
N GLY A 280 -4.97 -13.71 -20.97
CA GLY A 280 -6.36 -14.19 -20.96
C GLY A 280 -7.32 -13.04 -21.28
N GLU A 281 -8.36 -13.33 -22.07
CA GLU A 281 -9.35 -12.41 -22.65
C GLU A 281 -9.87 -11.35 -21.65
N ASP A 282 -9.33 -10.14 -21.71
CA ASP A 282 -9.96 -8.87 -21.27
C ASP A 282 -9.15 -7.64 -21.74
N ASN A 283 -8.32 -7.80 -22.78
CA ASN A 283 -7.55 -6.73 -23.43
C ASN A 283 -8.41 -5.86 -24.36
N VAL A 284 -9.70 -5.68 -24.07
CA VAL A 284 -10.49 -4.64 -24.74
C VAL A 284 -10.10 -3.32 -24.10
N ILE A 285 -9.12 -2.66 -24.73
CA ILE A 285 -8.85 -1.24 -24.56
C ILE A 285 -10.04 -0.53 -25.22
N PRO A 286 -10.94 0.16 -24.49
CA PRO A 286 -11.89 1.03 -25.14
C PRO A 286 -11.09 2.11 -25.86
N ALA A 287 -11.27 2.24 -27.17
CA ALA A 287 -10.68 3.34 -27.93
C ALA A 287 -11.21 4.64 -27.33
N VAL A 288 -10.35 5.35 -26.58
CA VAL A 288 -10.62 6.73 -26.21
C VAL A 288 -10.37 7.56 -27.46
N GLN A 289 -11.43 7.99 -28.12
CA GLN A 289 -11.35 9.10 -29.07
C GLN A 289 -11.02 10.34 -28.24
N LEU A 290 -9.80 10.84 -28.42
CA LEU A 290 -9.43 12.18 -28.00
C LEU A 290 -9.93 13.13 -29.10
N GLU A 291 -11.07 13.77 -28.85
CA GLU A 291 -11.42 15.06 -29.44
C GLU A 291 -11.12 16.16 -28.41
#